data_AF-A0A0E9M278-F1
#
_entry.id   AF-A0A0E9M278-F1
#
_cell.length_a   1.000
_cell.length_b   1.000
_cell.length_c   1.000
_cell.angle_alpha   90.00
_cell.angle_beta   90.00
_cell.angle_gamma   90.00
#
_symmetry.space_group_name_H-M   'P 1'
#
loop_
_entity.id
_entity.type
_entity.pdbx_description
1 polymer ?
#
loop_
_entity_poly.entity_id
_entity_poly.type
_entity_poly.pdbx_seq_one_letter_code
_entity_poly.pdbx_strand_id
1 'polypeptide(L)'
;MDKNSITGLVLITLILIGFWFINKPSSDEIEAIRQQRDSLQRVEMLQQQELDAAARQAAEQAPVELSPDEALADDTVRNDRNQQIYGHMAPFVEGEQQFYTVENNKVRIVFSNRGGRIYSVELKEYETHLGEPLILFDGEGNKFGFTFTHNTRVFNTNDLYFDAKLQNDSSIVFELGTDVGESLQFSYVLPPDEYMTQFKLNTNNLNNLMATPRGSIDINWYVEMPAFEKSRTHEQQYSGLYYKYHLDEVDC
;
A
#
# COMPACT_ATOMS: atom_id res chain seq x y z
N MET A 1 22.43 46.33 18.73
CA MET A 1 23.22 45.22 19.32
C MET A 1 24.51 45.81 19.86
N ASP A 2 24.77 45.64 21.15
CA ASP A 2 26.02 46.09 21.76
C ASP A 2 27.21 45.29 21.21
N LYS A 3 28.33 45.96 20.95
CA LYS A 3 29.54 45.35 20.38
C LYS A 3 30.03 44.13 21.19
N ASN A 4 29.78 44.13 22.50
CA ASN A 4 30.14 43.06 23.43
C ASN A 4 29.22 41.83 23.32
N SER A 5 27.97 42.02 22.89
CA SER A 5 27.02 40.93 22.65
C SER A 5 27.33 40.20 21.33
N ILE A 6 27.80 40.94 20.32
CA ILE A 6 28.24 40.37 19.03
C ILE A 6 29.50 39.52 19.20
N THR A 7 30.49 39.97 19.98
CA THR A 7 31.69 39.17 20.26
C THR A 7 31.39 37.88 21.02
N GLY A 8 30.45 37.93 21.97
CA GLY A 8 29.99 36.73 22.69
C GLY A 8 29.36 35.70 21.73
N LEU A 9 28.51 36.14 20.80
CA LEU A 9 27.88 35.26 19.81
C LEU A 9 28.92 34.59 18.90
N VAL A 10 29.90 35.36 18.39
CA VAL A 10 30.96 34.84 17.53
C VAL A 10 31.82 33.80 18.25
N LEU A 11 32.15 34.02 19.53
CA LEU A 11 32.89 33.06 20.33
C LEU A 11 32.10 31.76 20.56
N ILE A 12 30.80 31.87 20.85
CA ILE A 12 29.93 30.69 21.01
C ILE A 12 29.85 29.91 19.70
N THR A 13 29.67 30.58 18.56
CA THR A 13 29.64 29.92 17.24
C THR A 13 30.95 29.19 16.93
N LEU A 14 32.10 29.79 17.24
CA LEU A 14 33.40 29.15 17.06
C LEU A 14 33.58 27.92 17.95
N ILE A 15 33.13 27.99 19.20
CA ILE A 15 33.18 26.85 20.14
C ILE A 15 32.29 25.70 19.65
N LEU A 16 31.09 26.00 19.15
CA LEU A 16 30.17 24.98 18.64
C LEU A 16 30.72 24.28 17.39
N ILE A 17 31.35 25.02 16.47
CA ILE A 17 32.00 24.45 15.28
C ILE A 17 33.18 23.56 15.69
N GLY A 18 34.01 24.01 16.64
CA GLY A 18 35.11 23.21 17.18
C GLY A 18 34.62 21.93 17.86
N PHE A 19 33.55 22.02 18.65
CA PHE A 19 32.94 20.87 19.32
C PHE A 19 32.36 19.86 18.32
N TRP A 20 31.71 20.32 17.25
CA TRP A 20 31.20 19.46 16.19
C TRP A 20 32.32 18.69 15.47
N PHE A 21 33.47 19.35 15.23
CA PHE A 21 34.60 18.71 14.56
C PHE A 21 35.29 17.64 15.44
N ILE A 22 35.34 17.86 16.76
CA ILE A 22 35.92 16.91 17.72
C ILE A 22 34.99 15.71 17.98
N ASN A 23 33.67 15.92 17.94
CA ASN A 23 32.68 14.86 18.21
C ASN A 23 32.11 14.21 16.93
N LYS A 24 32.71 14.46 15.76
CA LYS A 24 32.32 13.75 14.54
C LYS A 24 32.70 12.27 14.69
N PRO A 25 31.76 11.32 14.63
CA PRO A 25 32.07 9.90 14.77
C PRO A 25 33.05 9.45 13.69
N SER A 26 33.98 8.56 14.06
CA SER A 26 34.99 8.04 13.14
C SER A 26 34.34 7.16 12.06
N SER A 27 34.96 7.06 10.87
CA SER A 27 34.44 6.26 9.75
C SER A 27 34.14 4.81 10.14
N ASP A 28 35.00 4.21 10.95
CA ASP A 28 34.92 2.80 11.34
C ASP A 28 33.75 2.56 12.31
N GLU A 29 33.42 3.55 13.13
CA GLU A 29 32.29 3.50 14.07
C GLU A 29 30.95 3.67 13.33
N ILE A 30 30.92 4.49 12.27
CA ILE A 30 29.77 4.64 11.37
C ILE A 30 29.53 3.33 10.59
N GLU A 31 30.60 2.69 10.11
CA GLU A 31 30.50 1.39 9.43
C GLU A 31 30.05 0.28 10.38
N ALA A 32 30.52 0.26 11.62
CA ALA A 32 30.07 -0.70 12.63
C ALA A 32 28.58 -0.51 12.98
N ILE A 33 28.11 0.73 13.14
CA ILE A 33 26.69 1.04 13.37
C ILE A 33 25.85 0.63 12.15
N ARG A 34 26.33 0.87 10.93
CA ARG A 34 25.65 0.46 9.69
C ARG A 34 25.57 -1.07 9.59
N GLN A 35 26.66 -1.79 9.85
CA GLN A 35 26.66 -3.26 9.85
C GLN A 35 25.72 -3.84 10.91
N GLN A 36 25.68 -3.26 12.11
CA GLN A 36 24.75 -3.69 13.14
C GLN A 36 23.29 -3.47 12.70
N ARG A 37 22.97 -2.30 12.13
CA ARG A 37 21.63 -2.00 11.61
C ARG A 37 21.23 -2.95 10.49
N ASP A 38 22.13 -3.18 9.53
CA ASP A 38 21.90 -4.07 8.39
C ASP A 38 21.72 -5.53 8.84
N SER A 39 22.44 -5.95 9.90
CA SER A 39 22.29 -7.28 10.48
C SER A 39 20.93 -7.45 11.19
N LEU A 40 20.47 -6.43 11.91
CA LEU A 40 19.19 -6.44 12.61
C LEU A 40 18.03 -6.48 11.60
N GLN A 41 18.10 -5.65 10.55
CA GLN A 41 17.12 -5.63 9.47
C GLN A 41 17.05 -6.97 8.72
N ARG A 42 18.20 -7.64 8.53
CA ARG A 42 18.22 -8.97 7.90
C ARG A 42 17.53 -10.02 8.76
N VAL A 43 17.75 -10.01 10.08
CA VAL A 43 17.10 -10.94 11.00
C VAL A 43 15.59 -10.68 11.04
N GLU A 44 15.16 -9.42 11.10
CA GLU A 44 13.74 -9.05 11.03
C GLU A 44 13.11 -9.46 9.69
N MET A 45 13.82 -9.27 8.56
CA MET A 45 13.34 -9.70 7.24
C MET A 45 13.21 -11.22 7.14
N LEU A 46 14.17 -11.99 7.70
CA LEU A 46 14.10 -13.45 7.73
C LEU A 46 12.93 -13.93 8.59
N GLN A 47 12.73 -13.34 9.77
CA GLN A 47 11.56 -13.64 10.61
C GLN A 47 10.25 -13.29 9.90
N GLN A 48 10.21 -12.20 9.14
CA GLN A 48 9.03 -11.82 8.36
C GLN A 48 8.76 -12.82 7.24
N GLN A 49 9.79 -13.30 6.53
CA GLN A 49 9.64 -14.35 5.53
C GLN A 49 9.14 -15.67 6.14
N GLU A 50 9.60 -16.03 7.35
CA GLU A 50 9.12 -17.23 8.05
C GLU A 50 7.66 -17.10 8.49
N LEU A 51 7.25 -15.92 8.98
CA LEU A 51 5.85 -15.65 9.35
C LEU A 51 4.93 -15.63 8.12
N ASP A 52 5.37 -15.02 7.02
CA ASP A 52 4.61 -15.01 5.76
C ASP A 52 4.53 -16.41 5.14
N ALA A 53 5.60 -17.21 5.20
CA ALA A 53 5.60 -18.59 4.75
C ALA A 53 4.69 -19.46 5.62
N ALA A 54 4.70 -19.27 6.95
CA ALA A 54 3.79 -19.95 7.87
C ALA A 54 2.32 -19.54 7.63
N ALA A 55 2.05 -18.28 7.33
CA ALA A 55 0.72 -17.79 6.97
C ALA A 55 0.23 -18.38 5.63
N ARG A 56 1.11 -18.47 4.62
CA ARG A 56 0.80 -19.14 3.34
C ARG A 56 0.56 -20.63 3.52
N GLN A 57 1.38 -21.30 4.31
CA GLN A 57 1.18 -22.72 4.64
C GLN A 57 -0.10 -22.96 5.43
N ALA A 58 -0.48 -22.07 6.36
CA ALA A 58 -1.75 -22.14 7.07
C ALA A 58 -2.96 -21.88 6.15
N ALA A 59 -2.81 -21.01 5.13
CA ALA A 59 -3.82 -20.80 4.09
C ALA A 59 -3.94 -22.00 3.13
N GLU A 60 -2.83 -22.66 2.79
CA GLU A 60 -2.78 -23.85 1.93
C GLU A 60 -3.23 -25.14 2.66
N GLN A 61 -3.07 -25.22 3.99
CA GLN A 61 -3.48 -26.38 4.81
C GLN A 61 -4.91 -26.30 5.32
N ALA A 62 -5.62 -25.18 5.14
CA ALA A 62 -7.07 -25.17 5.28
C ALA A 62 -7.67 -25.94 4.10
N PRO A 63 -8.25 -27.14 4.29
CA PRO A 63 -8.81 -27.89 3.18
C PRO A 63 -10.04 -27.12 2.70
N VAL A 64 -9.97 -26.55 1.50
CA VAL A 64 -11.17 -26.27 0.72
C VAL A 64 -11.21 -27.36 -0.36
N GLU A 65 -11.72 -28.53 0.03
CA GLU A 65 -12.19 -29.50 -0.96
C GLU A 65 -13.45 -28.94 -1.62
N LEU A 66 -13.27 -28.13 -2.68
CA LEU A 66 -14.35 -27.83 -3.61
C LEU A 66 -14.59 -29.09 -4.45
N SER A 67 -15.63 -29.83 -4.08
CA SER A 67 -16.15 -30.90 -4.93
C SER A 67 -16.74 -30.26 -6.20
N PRO A 68 -16.37 -30.71 -7.43
CA PRO A 68 -16.83 -30.11 -8.69
C PRO A 68 -18.36 -30.11 -8.92
N ASP A 69 -19.14 -30.83 -8.11
CA ASP A 69 -20.60 -30.91 -8.21
C ASP A 69 -21.36 -29.74 -7.53
N GLU A 70 -20.67 -28.85 -6.80
CA GLU A 70 -21.32 -27.88 -5.88
C GLU A 70 -21.59 -26.48 -6.46
N ALA A 71 -21.25 -26.20 -7.72
CA ALA A 71 -21.54 -24.92 -8.38
C ALA A 71 -23.06 -24.67 -8.64
N LEU A 72 -23.93 -25.58 -8.18
CA LEU A 72 -25.39 -25.56 -8.31
C LEU A 72 -26.13 -25.47 -6.96
N ALA A 73 -25.43 -25.21 -5.85
CA ALA A 73 -26.07 -25.02 -4.55
C ALA A 73 -26.92 -23.73 -4.52
N ASP A 74 -28.11 -23.81 -3.89
CA ASP A 74 -29.00 -22.67 -3.64
C ASP A 74 -28.27 -21.56 -2.87
N ASP A 75 -28.52 -20.29 -3.22
CA ASP A 75 -27.82 -19.13 -2.66
C ASP A 75 -27.93 -19.05 -1.12
N THR A 76 -29.02 -19.57 -0.54
CA THR A 76 -29.20 -19.59 0.91
C THR A 76 -28.22 -20.53 1.62
N VAL A 77 -28.02 -21.74 1.07
CA VAL A 77 -27.11 -22.75 1.62
C VAL A 77 -25.65 -22.28 1.49
N ARG A 78 -25.33 -21.58 0.41
CA ARG A 78 -23.99 -21.03 0.17
C ARG A 78 -23.66 -19.89 1.13
N ASN A 79 -24.61 -18.98 1.35
CA ASN A 79 -24.46 -17.89 2.32
C ASN A 79 -24.32 -18.39 3.76
N ASP A 80 -25.14 -19.36 4.18
CA ASP A 80 -25.04 -19.94 5.52
C ASP A 80 -23.68 -20.63 5.75
N ARG A 81 -23.17 -21.33 4.73
CA ARG A 81 -21.83 -21.94 4.77
C ARG A 81 -20.74 -20.88 4.88
N ASN A 82 -20.78 -19.84 4.05
CA ASN A 82 -19.79 -18.76 4.07
C ASN A 82 -19.78 -18.03 5.41
N GLN A 83 -20.96 -17.78 6.00
CA GLN A 83 -21.08 -17.20 7.33
C GLN A 83 -20.44 -18.08 8.41
N GLN A 84 -20.57 -19.41 8.32
CA GLN A 84 -19.92 -20.34 9.25
C GLN A 84 -18.40 -20.37 9.10
N ILE A 85 -17.88 -20.27 7.87
CA ILE A 85 -16.44 -20.38 7.58
C ILE A 85 -15.72 -19.06 7.86
N TYR A 86 -16.29 -17.95 7.41
CA TYR A 86 -15.64 -16.64 7.35
C TYR A 86 -16.20 -15.64 8.37
N GLY A 87 -17.31 -15.96 9.05
CA GLY A 87 -17.92 -15.06 10.03
C GLY A 87 -18.30 -13.72 9.42
N HIS A 88 -17.93 -12.63 10.08
CA HIS A 88 -18.22 -11.26 9.62
C HIS A 88 -17.54 -10.90 8.29
N MET A 89 -16.58 -11.70 7.82
CA MET A 89 -15.92 -11.49 6.53
C MET A 89 -16.68 -12.12 5.35
N ALA A 90 -17.68 -12.97 5.62
CA ALA A 90 -18.42 -13.71 4.59
C ALA A 90 -18.98 -12.86 3.45
N PRO A 91 -19.50 -11.63 3.67
CA PRO A 91 -20.00 -10.79 2.58
C PRO A 91 -18.92 -10.32 1.59
N PHE A 92 -17.64 -10.39 1.97
CA PHE A 92 -16.54 -9.78 1.23
C PHE A 92 -15.60 -10.78 0.56
N VAL A 93 -15.74 -12.08 0.83
CA VAL A 93 -14.84 -13.12 0.29
C VAL A 93 -15.24 -13.61 -1.09
N GLU A 94 -16.51 -13.44 -1.46
CA GLU A 94 -17.03 -13.79 -2.79
C GLU A 94 -17.79 -12.58 -3.35
N GLY A 95 -17.55 -12.27 -4.61
CA GLY A 95 -18.23 -11.17 -5.28
C GLY A 95 -17.91 -11.12 -6.77
N GLU A 96 -18.67 -10.32 -7.49
CA GLU A 96 -18.34 -9.98 -8.88
C GLU A 96 -17.39 -8.78 -8.89
N GLN A 97 -16.33 -8.87 -9.70
CA GLN A 97 -15.41 -7.76 -9.89
C GLN A 97 -16.07 -6.70 -10.78
N GLN A 98 -16.21 -5.50 -10.25
CA GLN A 98 -16.79 -4.34 -10.88
C GLN A 98 -15.75 -3.22 -10.99
N PHE A 99 -15.92 -2.37 -12.01
CA PHE A 99 -15.00 -1.29 -12.32
C PHE A 99 -15.69 0.07 -12.23
N TYR A 100 -14.96 1.05 -11.71
CA TYR A 100 -15.44 2.42 -11.50
C TYR A 100 -14.43 3.39 -12.09
N THR A 101 -14.89 4.35 -12.89
CA THR A 101 -14.01 5.33 -13.51
C THR A 101 -14.17 6.69 -12.85
N VAL A 102 -13.05 7.31 -12.48
CA VAL A 102 -12.95 8.71 -12.06
C VAL A 102 -11.94 9.38 -12.97
N GLU A 103 -12.27 10.53 -13.53
CA GLU A 103 -11.36 11.26 -14.43
C GLU A 103 -11.42 12.77 -14.24
N ASN A 104 -10.33 13.44 -14.60
CA ASN A 104 -10.28 14.90 -14.76
C ASN A 104 -9.73 15.23 -16.16
N ASN A 105 -9.28 16.47 -16.38
CA ASN A 105 -8.71 16.90 -17.67
C ASN A 105 -7.39 16.18 -18.02
N LYS A 106 -6.65 15.70 -17.03
CA LYS A 106 -5.28 15.18 -17.18
C LYS A 106 -5.16 13.67 -17.05
N VAL A 107 -6.00 13.05 -16.23
CA VAL A 107 -5.90 11.63 -15.88
C VAL A 107 -7.26 10.96 -15.90
N ARG A 108 -7.29 9.71 -16.35
CA ARG A 108 -8.42 8.79 -16.19
C ARG A 108 -7.97 7.60 -15.35
N ILE A 109 -8.73 7.29 -14.30
CA ILE A 109 -8.40 6.23 -13.34
C ILE A 109 -9.56 5.24 -13.29
N VAL A 110 -9.25 3.97 -13.51
CA VAL A 110 -10.18 2.86 -13.32
C VAL A 110 -9.85 2.20 -11.98
N PHE A 111 -10.84 2.06 -11.12
CA PHE A 111 -10.77 1.37 -9.85
C PHE A 111 -11.51 0.04 -9.92
N SER A 112 -11.11 -0.92 -9.09
CA SER A 112 -11.81 -2.18 -8.91
C SER A 112 -12.33 -2.33 -7.48
N ASN A 113 -13.57 -2.82 -7.33
CA ASN A 113 -14.11 -3.19 -6.02
C ASN A 113 -13.36 -4.38 -5.39
N ARG A 114 -12.79 -5.27 -6.20
CA ARG A 114 -11.87 -6.28 -5.72
C ARG A 114 -10.55 -5.63 -5.34
N GLY A 115 -10.21 -5.68 -4.06
CA GLY A 115 -9.07 -4.97 -3.51
C GLY A 115 -9.31 -3.50 -3.18
N GLY A 116 -10.44 -2.90 -3.60
CA GLY A 116 -10.67 -1.47 -3.47
C GLY A 116 -9.52 -0.64 -4.05
N ARG A 117 -8.89 -1.10 -5.14
CA ARG A 117 -7.59 -0.62 -5.63
C ARG A 117 -7.72 0.09 -6.97
N ILE A 118 -6.68 0.85 -7.32
CA ILE A 118 -6.51 1.34 -8.69
C ILE A 118 -6.17 0.14 -9.59
N TYR A 119 -6.96 0.00 -10.66
CA TYR A 119 -6.82 -1.04 -11.67
C TYR A 119 -6.02 -0.55 -12.87
N SER A 120 -6.30 0.68 -13.33
CA SER A 120 -5.65 1.27 -14.51
C SER A 120 -5.54 2.79 -14.39
N VAL A 121 -4.50 3.37 -14.99
CA VAL A 121 -4.27 4.83 -15.03
C VAL A 121 -3.82 5.24 -16.42
N GLU A 122 -4.58 6.14 -17.05
CA GLU A 122 -4.27 6.77 -18.34
C GLU A 122 -3.91 8.25 -18.13
N LEU A 123 -2.79 8.69 -18.71
CA LEU A 123 -2.40 10.10 -18.75
C LEU A 123 -2.85 10.73 -20.07
N LYS A 124 -3.93 11.52 -20.02
CA LYS A 124 -4.68 12.00 -21.20
C LYS A 124 -3.91 12.99 -22.07
N GLU A 125 -2.89 13.66 -21.51
CA GLU A 125 -2.06 14.64 -22.23
C GLU A 125 -0.82 14.00 -22.88
N TYR A 126 -0.63 12.67 -22.76
CA TYR A 126 0.57 11.98 -23.19
C TYR A 126 0.27 10.74 -24.04
N GLU A 127 1.21 10.46 -24.93
CA GLU A 127 1.21 9.28 -25.78
C GLU A 127 2.52 8.50 -25.57
N THR A 128 2.49 7.20 -25.85
CA THR A 128 3.68 6.37 -25.90
C THR A 128 4.56 6.77 -27.08
N HIS A 129 5.79 6.22 -27.14
CA HIS A 129 6.67 6.43 -28.29
C HIS A 129 6.13 5.87 -29.63
N LEU A 130 5.02 5.12 -29.58
CA LEU A 130 4.29 4.60 -30.75
C LEU A 130 3.08 5.46 -31.13
N GLY A 131 2.78 6.53 -30.39
CA GLY A 131 1.60 7.38 -30.62
C GLY A 131 0.29 6.79 -30.08
N GLU A 132 0.37 5.85 -29.14
CA GLU A 132 -0.78 5.25 -28.46
C GLU A 132 -1.04 5.97 -27.13
N PRO A 133 -2.26 5.94 -26.55
CA PRO A 133 -2.52 6.53 -25.24
C PRO A 133 -1.57 6.01 -24.16
N LEU A 134 -1.04 6.90 -23.30
CA LEU A 134 -0.11 6.51 -22.24
C LEU A 134 -0.86 5.93 -21.03
N ILE A 135 -0.85 4.61 -20.90
CA ILE A 135 -1.41 3.87 -19.77
C ILE A 135 -0.26 3.40 -18.85
N LEU A 136 -0.20 3.90 -17.61
CA LEU A 136 0.91 3.65 -16.69
C LEU A 136 0.96 2.21 -16.17
N PHE A 137 -0.20 1.58 -16.06
CA PHE A 137 -0.35 0.16 -15.74
C PHE A 137 -1.82 -0.20 -15.97
N ASP A 138 -2.06 -1.47 -16.23
CA ASP A 138 -3.40 -2.02 -16.42
C ASP A 138 -3.43 -3.47 -15.93
N GLY A 139 -4.56 -3.90 -15.37
CA GLY A 139 -4.78 -5.31 -15.06
C GLY A 139 -4.54 -5.76 -13.61
N GLU A 140 -4.47 -7.08 -13.49
CA GLU A 140 -4.38 -7.83 -12.22
C GLU A 140 -2.97 -7.88 -11.62
N GLY A 141 -1.94 -7.47 -12.36
CA GLY A 141 -0.56 -7.46 -11.87
C GLY A 141 -0.34 -6.53 -10.68
N ASN A 142 -1.17 -5.49 -10.53
CA ASN A 142 -1.00 -4.44 -9.54
C ASN A 142 -1.63 -4.80 -8.19
N LYS A 143 -0.90 -4.58 -7.10
CA LYS A 143 -1.36 -4.83 -5.73
C LYS A 143 -1.25 -3.55 -4.92
N PHE A 144 -2.28 -3.27 -4.16
CA PHE A 144 -2.30 -2.17 -3.22
C PHE A 144 -3.21 -2.55 -2.06
N GLY A 145 -2.61 -3.06 -0.99
CA GLY A 145 -3.39 -3.59 0.12
C GLY A 145 -2.52 -4.17 1.21
N PHE A 146 -3.13 -4.84 2.17
CA PHE A 146 -2.44 -5.40 3.32
C PHE A 146 -3.11 -6.69 3.79
N THR A 147 -2.40 -7.42 4.65
CA THR A 147 -2.87 -8.66 5.24
C THR A 147 -3.30 -8.43 6.68
N PHE A 148 -4.39 -9.09 7.10
CA PHE A 148 -4.87 -9.06 8.48
C PHE A 148 -5.44 -10.43 8.86
N THR A 149 -5.69 -10.63 10.16
CA THR A 149 -6.28 -11.86 10.69
C THR A 149 -7.68 -11.58 11.25
N HIS A 150 -8.64 -12.44 10.93
CA HIS A 150 -9.97 -12.48 11.55
C HIS A 150 -10.31 -13.93 11.91
N ASN A 151 -10.72 -14.19 13.16
CA ASN A 151 -11.04 -15.54 13.65
C ASN A 151 -9.98 -16.61 13.28
N THR A 152 -8.71 -16.33 13.55
CA THR A 152 -7.54 -17.20 13.22
C THR A 152 -7.25 -17.42 11.74
N ARG A 153 -8.00 -16.80 10.83
CA ARG A 153 -7.77 -16.85 9.38
C ARG A 153 -7.10 -15.59 8.89
N VAL A 154 -6.20 -15.76 7.93
CA VAL A 154 -5.49 -14.66 7.28
C VAL A 154 -6.27 -14.23 6.03
N PHE A 155 -6.51 -12.93 5.91
CA PHE A 155 -7.17 -12.29 4.78
C PHE A 155 -6.23 -11.26 4.16
N ASN A 156 -6.27 -11.14 2.83
CA ASN A 156 -5.59 -10.07 2.10
C ASN A 156 -6.65 -9.15 1.51
N THR A 157 -6.54 -7.84 1.72
CA THR A 157 -7.53 -6.90 1.17
C THR A 157 -7.62 -6.99 -0.35
N ASN A 158 -6.54 -7.30 -1.06
CA ASN A 158 -6.54 -7.46 -2.52
C ASN A 158 -7.47 -8.58 -3.02
N ASP A 159 -7.82 -9.55 -2.17
CA ASP A 159 -8.69 -10.67 -2.51
C ASP A 159 -10.14 -10.46 -2.04
N LEU A 160 -10.43 -9.35 -1.36
CA LEU A 160 -11.77 -9.03 -0.86
C LEU A 160 -12.53 -8.11 -1.81
N TYR A 161 -13.85 -8.26 -1.82
CA TYR A 161 -14.78 -7.42 -2.57
C TYR A 161 -15.35 -6.34 -1.66
N PHE A 162 -15.07 -5.09 -2.00
CA PHE A 162 -15.52 -3.93 -1.25
C PHE A 162 -16.83 -3.37 -1.80
N ASP A 163 -17.66 -2.83 -0.92
CA ASP A 163 -18.80 -2.01 -1.35
C ASP A 163 -18.29 -0.66 -1.85
N ALA A 164 -18.48 -0.40 -3.14
CA ALA A 164 -18.04 0.83 -3.78
C ALA A 164 -19.15 1.89 -3.77
N LYS A 165 -18.82 3.10 -3.33
CA LYS A 165 -19.71 4.26 -3.28
C LYS A 165 -19.02 5.44 -3.96
N LEU A 166 -19.47 5.81 -5.16
CA LEU A 166 -19.06 7.06 -5.81
C LEU A 166 -19.67 8.23 -5.02
N GLN A 167 -18.83 9.08 -4.44
CA GLN A 167 -19.29 10.22 -3.65
C GLN A 167 -19.66 11.40 -4.56
N ASN A 168 -18.89 11.57 -5.65
CA ASN A 168 -19.10 12.53 -6.73
C ASN A 168 -18.16 12.17 -7.91
N ASP A 169 -18.17 12.98 -8.96
CA ASP A 169 -17.37 12.78 -10.18
C ASP A 169 -15.85 12.75 -9.97
N SER A 170 -15.38 13.11 -8.77
CA SER A 170 -13.95 13.20 -8.42
C SER A 170 -13.54 12.28 -7.27
N SER A 171 -14.45 11.53 -6.67
CA SER A 171 -14.13 10.72 -5.48
C SER A 171 -14.96 9.47 -5.32
N ILE A 172 -14.30 8.42 -4.85
CA ILE A 172 -14.86 7.10 -4.63
C ILE A 172 -14.39 6.53 -3.29
N VAL A 173 -15.28 5.83 -2.60
CA VAL A 173 -14.99 5.13 -1.35
C VAL A 173 -15.29 3.65 -1.55
N PHE A 174 -14.33 2.80 -1.19
CA PHE A 174 -14.49 1.36 -1.08
C PHE A 174 -14.56 0.99 0.39
N GLU A 175 -15.60 0.26 0.81
CA GLU A 175 -15.89 -0.04 2.21
C GLU A 175 -16.01 -1.55 2.44
N LEU A 176 -15.36 -2.04 3.50
CA LEU A 176 -15.73 -3.29 4.16
C LEU A 176 -16.40 -2.90 5.47
N GLY A 177 -17.72 -3.03 5.56
CA GLY A 177 -18.51 -2.61 6.72
C GLY A 177 -19.38 -3.73 7.26
N THR A 178 -19.31 -4.03 8.55
CA THR A 178 -20.17 -5.04 9.18
C THR A 178 -21.48 -4.41 9.65
N ASP A 179 -22.53 -5.23 9.80
CA ASP A 179 -23.81 -4.79 10.40
C ASP A 179 -23.68 -4.33 11.86
N VAL A 180 -22.54 -4.61 12.50
CA VAL A 180 -22.24 -4.29 13.90
C VAL A 180 -21.52 -2.94 14.03
N GLY A 181 -21.14 -2.33 12.90
CA GLY A 181 -20.63 -0.96 12.81
C GLY A 181 -19.11 -0.84 12.67
N GLU A 182 -18.37 -1.95 12.64
CA GLU A 182 -16.96 -1.92 12.26
C GLU A 182 -16.82 -1.61 10.76
N SER A 183 -15.87 -0.75 10.39
CA SER A 183 -15.60 -0.49 8.98
C SER A 183 -14.13 -0.20 8.66
N LEU A 184 -13.74 -0.60 7.45
CA LEU A 184 -12.51 -0.25 6.77
C LEU A 184 -12.89 0.47 5.47
N GLN A 185 -12.38 1.68 5.26
CA GLN A 185 -12.67 2.46 4.05
C GLN A 185 -11.39 2.91 3.35
N PHE A 186 -11.31 2.62 2.06
CA PHE A 186 -10.32 3.16 1.13
C PHE A 186 -10.98 4.31 0.36
N SER A 187 -10.61 5.54 0.71
CA SER A 187 -11.14 6.75 0.08
C SER A 187 -10.14 7.30 -0.92
N TYR A 188 -10.60 7.52 -2.16
CA TYR A 188 -9.81 8.14 -3.22
C TYR A 188 -10.46 9.45 -3.64
N VAL A 189 -9.63 10.49 -3.80
CA VAL A 189 -10.04 11.79 -4.34
C VAL A 189 -9.06 12.19 -5.43
N LEU A 190 -9.57 12.47 -6.63
CA LEU A 190 -8.82 13.00 -7.76
C LEU A 190 -9.14 14.49 -7.89
N PRO A 191 -8.28 15.41 -7.42
CA PRO A 191 -8.52 16.83 -7.55
C PRO A 191 -8.63 17.27 -9.02
N PRO A 192 -9.33 18.37 -9.32
CA PRO A 192 -9.36 18.93 -10.65
C PRO A 192 -7.95 19.34 -11.09
N ASP A 193 -7.62 19.09 -12.36
CA ASP A 193 -6.36 19.48 -12.99
C ASP A 193 -5.07 18.98 -12.27
N GLU A 194 -5.15 17.90 -11.50
CA GLU A 194 -4.00 17.26 -10.86
C GLU A 194 -3.73 15.84 -11.40
N TYR A 195 -2.47 15.42 -11.30
CA TYR A 195 -2.04 14.05 -11.61
C TYR A 195 -2.12 13.12 -10.39
N MET A 196 -2.06 13.69 -9.19
CA MET A 196 -1.93 12.92 -7.94
C MET A 196 -3.30 12.62 -7.34
N THR A 197 -3.59 11.33 -7.17
CA THR A 197 -4.79 10.90 -6.43
C THR A 197 -4.48 10.89 -4.94
N GLN A 198 -5.35 11.50 -4.15
CA GLN A 198 -5.29 11.43 -2.71
C GLN A 198 -5.89 10.11 -2.24
N PHE A 199 -5.15 9.37 -1.43
CA PHE A 199 -5.62 8.15 -0.79
C PHE A 199 -5.73 8.37 0.72
N LYS A 200 -6.84 7.92 1.31
CA LYS A 200 -7.05 7.92 2.76
C LYS A 200 -7.62 6.59 3.23
N LEU A 201 -6.97 6.02 4.22
CA LEU A 201 -7.46 4.87 4.96
C LEU A 201 -8.26 5.37 6.18
N ASN A 202 -9.58 5.14 6.20
CA ASN A 202 -10.40 5.40 7.38
C ASN A 202 -10.79 4.08 8.04
N THR A 203 -10.75 4.04 9.37
CA THR A 203 -11.10 2.86 10.16
C THR A 203 -12.07 3.24 11.26
N ASN A 204 -13.05 2.39 11.53
CA ASN A 204 -13.99 2.54 12.63
C ASN A 204 -14.07 1.22 13.41
N ASN A 205 -13.70 1.25 14.69
CA ASN A 205 -13.72 0.10 15.60
C ASN A 205 -13.07 -1.19 15.05
N LEU A 206 -12.06 -1.04 14.19
CA LEU A 206 -11.51 -2.15 13.41
C LEU A 206 -10.85 -3.26 14.26
N ASN A 207 -10.48 -2.96 15.51
CA ASN A 207 -9.84 -3.92 16.42
C ASN A 207 -10.65 -5.21 16.63
N ASN A 208 -11.98 -5.16 16.47
CA ASN A 208 -12.84 -6.35 16.57
C ASN A 208 -12.87 -7.18 15.28
N LEU A 209 -12.63 -6.54 14.14
CA LEU A 209 -12.71 -7.17 12.82
C LEU A 209 -11.34 -7.65 12.34
N MET A 210 -10.28 -6.90 12.62
CA MET A 210 -8.95 -7.15 12.08
C MET A 210 -7.90 -7.08 13.18
N ALA A 211 -7.17 -8.17 13.36
CA ALA A 211 -5.93 -8.19 14.10
C ALA A 211 -4.77 -8.19 13.12
N THR A 212 -3.77 -7.32 13.33
CA THR A 212 -2.51 -7.39 12.60
C THR A 212 -1.43 -8.00 13.50
N PRO A 213 -0.47 -8.77 12.96
CA PRO A 213 0.54 -9.45 13.78
C PRO A 213 1.35 -8.51 14.68
N ARG A 214 1.53 -7.25 14.29
CA ARG A 214 2.37 -6.24 14.97
C ARG A 214 1.60 -5.04 15.52
N GLY A 215 0.27 -5.00 15.39
CA GLY A 215 -0.51 -3.80 15.67
C GLY A 215 -0.29 -2.64 14.67
N SER A 216 0.52 -2.87 13.62
CA SER A 216 0.70 -1.97 12.47
C SER A 216 0.03 -2.55 11.22
N ILE A 217 -0.24 -1.68 10.25
CA ILE A 217 -0.67 -2.09 8.90
C ILE A 217 0.55 -1.97 7.98
N ASP A 218 0.95 -3.09 7.38
CA ASP A 218 2.03 -3.12 6.40
C ASP A 218 1.41 -3.12 4.99
N ILE A 219 1.49 -1.99 4.30
CA ILE A 219 0.96 -1.85 2.94
C ILE A 219 1.91 -2.53 1.97
N ASN A 220 1.40 -3.53 1.25
CA ASN A 220 2.02 -4.08 0.06
C ASN A 220 1.57 -3.27 -1.16
N TRP A 221 2.51 -2.52 -1.72
CA TRP A 221 2.34 -1.81 -2.97
C TRP A 221 3.26 -2.42 -4.03
N TYR A 222 2.67 -2.97 -5.08
CA TYR A 222 3.36 -3.56 -6.21
C TYR A 222 2.67 -3.12 -7.50
N VAL A 223 3.45 -2.73 -8.50
CA VAL A 223 2.94 -2.32 -9.82
C VAL A 223 3.75 -3.06 -10.88
N GLU A 224 3.06 -3.67 -11.83
CA GLU A 224 3.68 -4.24 -13.02
C GLU A 224 3.66 -3.18 -14.11
N MET A 225 4.79 -2.49 -14.28
CA MET A 225 4.91 -1.41 -15.27
C MET A 225 5.27 -1.98 -16.65
N PRO A 226 4.54 -1.61 -17.72
CA PRO A 226 4.96 -1.89 -19.09
C PRO A 226 6.18 -1.02 -19.46
N ALA A 227 6.82 -1.33 -20.59
CA ALA A 227 7.91 -0.53 -21.11
C ALA A 227 7.38 0.74 -21.79
N PHE A 228 7.80 1.91 -21.32
CA PHE A 228 7.38 3.20 -21.89
C PHE A 228 8.37 3.75 -22.91
N GLU A 229 9.67 3.49 -22.69
CA GLU A 229 10.70 3.98 -23.59
C GLU A 229 10.94 3.01 -24.75
N LYS A 230 11.49 3.56 -25.84
CA LYS A 230 11.90 2.74 -27.00
C LYS A 230 13.01 1.75 -26.64
N SER A 231 13.84 2.05 -25.65
CA SER A 231 14.98 1.24 -25.24
C SER A 231 14.84 0.76 -23.82
N ARG A 232 14.58 -0.55 -23.65
CA ARG A 232 14.51 -1.19 -22.34
C ARG A 232 15.78 -1.00 -21.50
N THR A 233 16.95 -0.93 -22.12
CA THR A 233 18.21 -0.72 -21.38
C THR A 233 18.30 0.68 -20.78
N HIS A 234 17.80 1.71 -21.49
CA HIS A 234 17.78 3.07 -20.96
C HIS A 234 16.72 3.20 -19.87
N GLU A 235 15.53 2.66 -20.10
CA GLU A 235 14.46 2.65 -19.11
C GLU A 235 14.90 2.00 -17.80
N GLN A 236 15.56 0.83 -17.87
CA GLN A 236 16.10 0.17 -16.68
C GLN A 236 17.22 0.97 -16.00
N GLN A 237 18.01 1.74 -16.75
CA GLN A 237 19.11 2.53 -16.20
C GLN A 237 18.62 3.82 -15.52
N TYR A 238 17.52 4.39 -15.99
CA TYR A 238 16.99 5.67 -15.52
C TYR A 238 15.73 5.54 -14.64
N SER A 239 15.17 4.34 -14.51
CA SER A 239 14.08 4.04 -13.57
C SER A 239 14.63 3.68 -12.19
N GLY A 240 14.01 4.22 -11.15
CA GLY A 240 14.40 3.96 -9.76
C GLY A 240 13.24 4.13 -8.80
N LEU A 241 13.32 3.45 -7.66
CA LEU A 241 12.40 3.64 -6.53
C LEU A 241 13.03 4.64 -5.58
N TYR A 242 12.36 5.77 -5.37
CA TYR A 242 12.78 6.81 -4.46
C TYR A 242 11.79 6.91 -3.30
N TYR A 243 12.30 7.04 -2.08
CA TYR A 243 11.47 7.26 -0.90
C TYR A 243 12.11 8.27 0.05
N LYS A 244 11.30 8.82 0.94
CA LYS A 244 11.77 9.71 1.99
C LYS A 244 10.88 9.58 3.22
N TYR A 245 11.45 9.83 4.38
CA TYR A 245 10.64 10.03 5.58
C TYR A 245 9.99 11.42 5.55
N HIS A 246 8.91 11.56 6.31
CA HIS A 246 8.20 12.83 6.42
C HIS A 246 9.16 13.92 6.93
N LEU A 247 9.23 15.05 6.22
CA LEU A 247 10.16 16.18 6.44
C LEU A 247 11.64 15.95 6.07
N ASP A 248 12.05 14.75 5.70
CA ASP A 248 13.42 14.47 5.26
C ASP A 248 13.62 14.70 3.75
N GLU A 249 14.89 14.73 3.32
CA GLU A 249 15.28 14.74 1.91
C GLU A 249 15.04 13.37 1.25
N VAL A 250 14.98 13.34 -0.07
CA VAL A 250 14.78 12.10 -0.83
C VAL A 250 16.07 11.28 -0.81
N ASP A 251 15.98 10.04 -0.34
CA ASP A 251 17.06 9.07 -0.51
C ASP A 251 17.06 8.65 -1.99
N CYS A 252 18.19 8.89 -2.67
CA CYS A 252 18.43 8.55 -4.06
C CYS A 252 19.40 7.38 -4.26
#